data_AF-A0A939V6W2-F1
#
_entry.id   AF-A0A939V6W2-F1
#
_cell.length_a   1.000
_cell.length_b   1.000
_cell.length_c   1.000
_cell.angle_alpha   90.00
_cell.angle_beta   90.00
_cell.angle_gamma   90.00
#
_symmetry.space_group_name_H-M   'P 1'
#
loop_
_entity.id
_entity.type
_entity.pdbx_description
1 polymer ?
#
loop_
_entity_poly.entity_id
_entity_poly.type
_entity_poly.pdbx_seq_one_letter_code
_entity_poly.pdbx_strand_id
1 'polypeptide(L)'
;MNVAIVGASGAVGQEFMRILAERNFPINNLVLFGSKRSAGRTYTFKGKQYTVKELRHGDDFKDIDIAFTSAGAGVSKEYLDDITRY
;
A
#
# COMPACT_ATOMS: atom_id res chain seq x y z
N MET A 1 14.20 -3.05 -1.25
CA MET A 1 13.16 -2.65 -0.29
C MET A 1 11.79 -2.90 -0.89
N ASN A 2 10.96 -3.65 -0.19
CA ASN A 2 9.57 -3.96 -0.53
C ASN A 2 8.67 -3.03 0.28
N VAL A 3 7.85 -2.25 -0.41
CA VAL A 3 7.01 -1.22 0.20
C VAL A 3 5.54 -1.51 -0.05
N ALA A 4 4.72 -1.35 0.99
CA ALA A 4 3.27 -1.40 0.89
C ALA A 4 2.65 -0.01 1.11
N ILE A 5 1.56 0.28 0.38
CA ILE A 5 0.70 1.43 0.65
C ILE A 5 -0.72 0.93 0.93
N VAL A 6 -1.20 1.12 2.15
CA VAL A 6 -2.55 0.79 2.58
C VAL A 6 -3.45 2.01 2.48
N GLY A 7 -4.51 1.92 1.68
CA GLY A 7 -5.34 3.08 1.32
C GLY A 7 -4.88 3.77 0.03
N ALA A 8 -4.27 3.03 -0.90
CA ALA A 8 -3.67 3.56 -2.11
C ALA A 8 -4.65 4.40 -2.97
N SER A 9 -5.94 4.08 -2.97
CA SER A 9 -6.97 4.80 -3.74
C SER A 9 -7.45 6.11 -3.10
N GLY A 10 -7.04 6.42 -1.87
CA GLY A 10 -7.40 7.66 -1.17
C GLY A 10 -6.47 8.82 -1.52
N ALA A 11 -6.85 10.06 -1.16
CA ALA A 11 -6.08 11.26 -1.48
C ALA A 11 -4.63 11.18 -0.97
N VAL A 12 -4.43 10.77 0.29
CA VAL A 12 -3.09 10.61 0.88
C VAL A 12 -2.32 9.44 0.25
N GLY A 13 -3.00 8.34 -0.11
CA GLY A 13 -2.36 7.21 -0.79
C GLY A 13 -1.80 7.58 -2.18
N GLN A 14 -2.55 8.41 -2.93
CA GLN A 14 -2.06 8.97 -4.19
C GLN A 14 -0.87 9.91 -3.97
N GLU A 15 -0.91 10.69 -2.90
CA GLU A 15 0.18 11.61 -2.55
C GLU A 15 1.45 10.86 -2.14
N PHE A 16 1.34 9.75 -1.42
CA PHE A 16 2.49 8.87 -1.19
C PHE A 16 3.12 8.40 -2.50
N MET A 17 2.33 7.91 -3.45
CA MET A 17 2.86 7.49 -4.75
C MET A 17 3.57 8.63 -5.50
N ARG A 18 3.00 9.84 -5.47
CA ARG A 18 3.59 11.03 -6.10
C ARG A 18 4.93 11.39 -5.44
N ILE A 19 4.95 11.59 -4.13
CA ILE A 19 6.14 12.02 -3.38
C ILE A 19 7.24 10.95 -3.43
N LEU A 20 6.91 9.66 -3.27
CA LEU A 20 7.90 8.58 -3.33
C LEU A 20 8.54 8.49 -4.73
N ALA A 21 7.77 8.78 -5.79
CA ALA A 21 8.31 8.87 -7.15
C ALA A 21 9.24 10.08 -7.30
N GLU A 22 8.80 11.28 -6.90
CA GLU A 22 9.56 12.54 -6.98
C GLU A 22 10.87 12.50 -6.20
N ARG A 23 10.84 11.90 -5.01
CA ARG A 23 12.02 11.75 -4.15
C ARG A 23 12.97 10.64 -4.59
N ASN A 24 12.62 9.90 -5.64
CA ASN A 24 13.32 8.69 -6.04
C ASN A 24 13.55 7.72 -4.88
N PHE A 25 12.52 7.56 -4.02
CA PHE A 25 12.61 6.66 -2.87
C PHE A 25 12.99 5.24 -3.35
N PRO A 26 13.93 4.55 -2.68
CA PRO A 26 14.44 3.27 -3.15
C PRO A 26 13.40 2.17 -2.93
N ILE A 27 12.65 1.83 -3.99
CA ILE A 27 11.61 0.79 -3.98
C ILE A 27 11.95 -0.26 -5.03
N ASN A 28 12.11 -1.52 -4.60
CA ASN A 28 12.29 -2.67 -5.48
C ASN A 28 10.93 -3.27 -5.88
N ASN A 29 10.03 -3.40 -4.90
CA ASN A 29 8.68 -3.90 -5.10
C ASN A 29 7.68 -2.98 -4.40
N LEU A 30 6.57 -2.66 -5.06
CA LEU A 30 5.49 -1.85 -4.52
C LEU A 30 4.21 -2.68 -4.52
N VAL A 31 3.56 -2.77 -3.37
CA VAL A 31 2.24 -3.41 -3.22
C VAL A 31 1.22 -2.35 -2.80
N LEU A 32 0.11 -2.29 -3.53
CA LEU A 32 -0.97 -1.35 -3.25
C LEU A 32 -2.14 -2.09 -2.62
N PHE A 33 -2.59 -1.65 -1.46
CA PHE A 33 -3.76 -2.19 -0.77
C PHE A 33 -4.90 -1.18 -0.70
N GLY A 34 -6.13 -1.68 -0.79
CA GLY A 34 -7.35 -0.90 -0.70
C GLY A 34 -8.53 -1.72 -0.18
N SER A 35 -9.68 -1.08 -0.05
CA SER A 35 -10.93 -1.77 0.26
C SER A 35 -11.36 -2.70 -0.89
N LYS A 36 -12.33 -3.59 -0.63
CA LYS A 36 -13.01 -4.38 -1.67
C LYS A 36 -13.49 -3.55 -2.88
N ARG A 37 -13.96 -2.32 -2.63
CA ARG A 37 -14.42 -1.38 -3.68
C ARG A 37 -13.30 -0.86 -4.58
N SER A 38 -12.07 -0.80 -4.08
CA SER A 38 -10.92 -0.31 -4.84
C SER A 38 -9.99 -1.40 -5.34
N ALA A 39 -10.14 -2.64 -4.87
CA ALA A 39 -9.44 -3.79 -5.41
C ALA A 39 -9.68 -3.93 -6.93
N GLY A 40 -8.62 -4.26 -7.67
CA GLY A 40 -8.64 -4.37 -9.12
C GLY A 40 -8.42 -3.06 -9.88
N ARG A 41 -8.46 -1.89 -9.21
CA ARG A 41 -8.02 -0.63 -9.84
C ARG A 41 -6.53 -0.67 -10.11
N THR A 42 -6.10 -0.04 -11.19
CA THR A 42 -4.67 0.09 -11.54
C THR A 42 -4.19 1.52 -11.38
N TYR A 43 -2.93 1.66 -10.95
CA TYR A 43 -2.23 2.93 -10.86
C TYR A 43 -0.84 2.80 -11.48
N THR A 44 -0.37 3.86 -12.11
CA THR A 44 0.99 3.91 -12.68
C THR A 44 1.94 4.53 -11.66
N PHE A 45 3.01 3.82 -11.34
CA PHE A 45 4.12 4.31 -10.52
C PHE A 45 5.43 4.08 -11.27
N LYS A 46 6.17 5.16 -11.53
CA LYS A 46 7.43 5.15 -12.31
C LYS A 46 7.32 4.36 -13.63
N GLY A 47 6.24 4.59 -14.39
CA GLY A 47 6.01 3.95 -15.70
C GLY A 47 5.54 2.48 -15.65
N LYS A 48 5.43 1.88 -14.46
CA LYS A 48 4.90 0.52 -14.27
C LYS A 48 3.47 0.58 -13.70
N GLN A 49 2.60 -0.29 -14.19
CA GLN A 49 1.25 -0.44 -13.63
C GLN A 49 1.24 -1.36 -12.41
N TYR A 50 0.47 -0.98 -11.41
CA TYR A 50 0.25 -1.72 -10.17
C TYR A 50 -1.24 -1.85 -9.92
N THR A 51 -1.69 -3.08 -9.69
CA THR A 51 -3.08 -3.38 -9.36
C THR A 51 -3.25 -3.34 -7.85
N VAL A 52 -4.31 -2.66 -7.40
CA VAL A 52 -4.68 -2.62 -5.98
C VAL A 52 -5.21 -3.99 -5.54
N LYS A 53 -4.57 -4.56 -4.52
CA LYS A 53 -5.06 -5.73 -3.78
C LYS A 53 -6.09 -5.29 -2.75
N GLU A 54 -7.07 -6.15 -2.50
CA GLU A 54 -7.93 -5.98 -1.33
C GLU A 54 -7.12 -6.22 -0.06
N LEU A 55 -7.25 -5.34 0.94
CA LEU A 55 -6.69 -5.56 2.27
C LEU A 55 -7.49 -6.67 2.96
N ARG A 56 -6.79 -7.71 3.43
CA ARG A 56 -7.37 -8.87 4.11
C ARG A 56 -6.44 -9.33 5.22
N HIS A 57 -6.99 -10.01 6.21
CA HIS A 57 -6.20 -10.71 7.22
C HIS A 57 -5.41 -11.83 6.55
N GLY A 58 -4.18 -12.06 7.00
CA GLY A 58 -3.31 -13.08 6.41
C GLY A 58 -1.84 -12.71 6.48
N ASP A 59 -1.07 -13.18 5.50
CA ASP A 59 0.38 -13.04 5.40
C ASP A 59 0.80 -12.11 4.25
N ASP A 60 -0.11 -11.26 3.78
CA ASP A 60 0.11 -10.34 2.67
C ASP A 60 1.21 -9.29 2.91
N PHE A 61 1.58 -9.08 4.19
CA PHE A 61 2.68 -8.21 4.61
C PHE A 61 4.00 -8.96 4.82
N LYS A 62 4.04 -10.26 4.54
CA LYS A 62 5.29 -11.02 4.56
C LYS A 62 6.26 -10.41 3.55
N ASP A 63 7.51 -10.27 3.97
CA ASP A 63 8.60 -9.66 3.19
C ASP A 63 8.38 -8.17 2.84
N ILE A 64 7.45 -7.46 3.48
CA ILE A 64 7.31 -5.99 3.37
C ILE A 64 8.23 -5.33 4.40
N ASP A 65 9.15 -4.46 3.93
CA ASP A 65 10.06 -3.73 4.81
C ASP A 65 9.41 -2.48 5.42
N ILE A 66 8.55 -1.80 4.65
CA ILE A 66 7.88 -0.56 5.08
C ILE A 66 6.43 -0.56 4.58
N ALA A 67 5.49 -0.30 5.48
CA ALA A 67 4.08 -0.08 5.16
C ALA A 67 3.66 1.36 5.47
N PHE A 68 3.29 2.13 4.44
CA PHE A 68 2.62 3.43 4.61
C PHE A 68 1.12 3.21 4.73
N THR A 69 0.51 3.62 5.84
CA THR A 69 -0.91 3.39 6.08
C THR A 69 -1.69 4.69 6.12
N SER A 70 -2.74 4.78 5.30
CA SER A 70 -3.71 5.87 5.29
C SER A 70 -5.10 5.36 4.91
N ALA A 71 -5.61 4.41 5.71
CA ALA A 71 -6.94 3.81 5.51
C ALA A 71 -7.95 4.16 6.63
N GLY A 72 -7.58 5.07 7.54
CA GLY A 72 -8.41 5.50 8.67
C GLY A 72 -8.16 4.67 9.94
N ALA A 73 -8.45 5.28 11.10
CA ALA A 73 -8.09 4.72 12.40
C ALA A 73 -8.69 3.33 12.70
N GLY A 74 -9.93 3.10 12.27
CA GLY A 74 -10.59 1.79 12.43
C GLY A 74 -9.86 0.67 11.70
N VAL A 75 -9.55 0.89 10.42
CA VAL A 75 -8.80 -0.07 9.59
C VAL A 75 -7.38 -0.27 10.14
N SER A 76 -6.69 0.81 10.51
CA SER A 76 -5.35 0.67 11.11
C SER A 76 -5.36 -0.16 12.40
N LYS A 77 -6.43 -0.06 13.21
CA LYS A 77 -6.57 -0.85 14.43
C LYS A 77 -6.92 -2.32 14.12
N GLU A 78 -7.80 -2.56 13.15
CA GLU A 78 -8.23 -3.89 12.74
C GLU A 78 -7.07 -4.73 12.17
N TYR A 79 -6.22 -4.13 11.33
CA TYR A 79 -5.14 -4.84 10.63
C TYR A 79 -3.77 -4.64 11.26
N LEU A 80 -3.69 -4.10 12.48
CA LEU A 80 -2.42 -3.84 13.17
C LEU A 80 -1.54 -5.10 13.19
N ASP A 81 -2.12 -6.21 13.67
CA ASP A 81 -1.40 -7.47 13.85
C ASP A 81 -1.04 -8.18 12.54
N ASP A 82 -1.66 -7.81 11.40
CA ASP A 82 -1.25 -8.30 10.08
C ASP A 82 -0.12 -7.44 9.51
N ILE A 83 -0.21 -6.11 9.66
CA ILE A 83 0.75 -5.15 9.10
C ILE A 83 2.10 -5.24 9.81
N THR A 84 2.11 -5.46 11.13
CA THR A 84 3.33 -5.48 11.96
C THR A 84 3.78 -6.88 12.35
N ARG A 85 3.27 -7.93 11.68
CA ARG A 85 3.56 -9.32 12.07
C ARG A 85 5.01 -9.72 11.86
N TYR A 86 5.64 -9.16 10.84
CA TYR A 86 6.97 -9.50 10.34
C TYR A 86 7.93 -8.34 10.54
#